data_AF-A0A7L2QY33-F1
#
_entry.id   AF-A0A7L2QY33-F1
#
_cell.length_a   1.000
_cell.length_b   1.000
_cell.length_c   1.000
_cell.angle_alpha   90.00
_cell.angle_beta   90.00
_cell.angle_gamma   90.00
#
_symmetry.space_group_name_H-M   'P 1'
#
loop_
_entity.id
_entity.type
_entity.pdbx_description
1 polymer ?
#
loop_
_entity_poly.entity_id
_entity_poly.type
_entity_poly.pdbx_seq_one_letter_code
_entity_poly.pdbx_strand_id
1 'polypeptide(L)' 'METGTKQFGMCISDPVKGFADYGCILEIRNVEFFADGRSVVDSIGKRRFKVIQHSQRDGYNTADIEYIEDQKVN' A
#
# COMPACT_ATOMS: atom_id res chain seq x y z
N MET A 1 -0.41 2.99 12.67
CA MET A 1 0.55 2.87 11.54
C MET A 1 1.91 2.59 12.15
N GLU A 2 2.28 1.31 12.30
CA GLU A 2 3.42 0.88 13.14
C GLU A 2 4.80 1.33 12.63
N THR A 3 4.94 1.71 11.37
CA THR A 3 6.25 2.03 10.77
C THR A 3 6.70 3.49 10.96
N GLY A 4 5.84 4.38 11.47
CA GLY A 4 6.19 5.81 11.60
C GLY A 4 6.47 6.54 10.28
N THR A 5 6.42 5.87 9.12
CA THR A 5 6.87 6.37 7.83
C THR A 5 5.81 7.14 7.03
N LYS A 6 4.61 7.39 7.57
CA LYS A 6 3.47 7.99 6.82
C LYS A 6 3.26 7.31 5.44
N GLN A 7 3.56 6.01 5.32
CA GLN A 7 3.52 5.28 4.06
C GLN A 7 2.88 3.90 4.22
N PHE A 8 2.14 3.46 3.21
CA PHE A 8 1.51 2.14 3.15
C PHE A 8 1.43 1.62 1.72
N GLY A 9 1.33 0.31 1.55
CA GLY A 9 1.10 -0.32 0.25
C GLY A 9 -0.38 -0.36 -0.11
N MET A 10 -0.70 -0.09 -1.37
CA MET A 10 -2.04 -0.32 -1.93
C MET A 10 -1.96 -1.33 -3.07
N CYS A 11 -2.83 -2.33 -3.02
CA CYS A 11 -3.09 -3.28 -4.09
C CYS A 11 -4.59 -3.30 -4.39
N ILE A 12 -4.95 -3.67 -5.63
CA ILE A 12 -6.34 -3.97 -5.98
C ILE A 12 -6.74 -5.28 -5.30
N SER A 13 -7.99 -5.37 -4.85
CA SER A 13 -8.54 -6.60 -4.27
C SER A 13 -8.52 -7.74 -5.29
N ASP A 14 -8.12 -8.92 -4.83
CA ASP A 14 -8.14 -10.15 -5.61
C ASP A 14 -9.04 -11.17 -4.87
N PRO A 15 -10.07 -11.73 -5.51
CA PRO A 15 -11.03 -12.60 -4.84
C PRO A 15 -10.45 -13.96 -4.41
N VAL A 16 -9.29 -14.37 -4.96
CA VAL A 16 -8.65 -15.65 -4.67
C VAL A 16 -7.49 -15.48 -3.68
N LYS A 17 -6.68 -14.44 -3.87
CA LYS A 17 -5.47 -14.18 -3.08
C LYS A 17 -5.64 -13.14 -1.97
N GLY A 18 -6.81 -12.51 -1.91
CA GLY A 18 -7.08 -11.33 -1.07
C GLY A 18 -6.66 -10.02 -1.76
N PHE A 19 -5.43 -9.94 -2.26
CA PHE A 19 -4.94 -8.78 -3.01
C PHE A 19 -3.96 -9.15 -4.14
N ALA A 20 -3.90 -8.30 -5.16
CA ALA A 20 -3.09 -8.50 -6.36
C ALA A 20 -1.58 -8.59 -6.07
N ASP A 21 -0.85 -9.30 -6.94
CA ASP A 21 0.60 -9.50 -6.82
C ASP A 21 1.44 -8.24 -7.08
N TYR A 22 0.82 -7.14 -7.50
CA TYR A 22 1.47 -5.87 -7.81
C TYR A 22 0.72 -4.71 -7.18
N GLY A 23 1.47 -3.73 -6.69
CA GLY A 23 0.91 -2.57 -6.00
C GLY A 23 1.82 -1.35 -6.04
N CYS A 24 1.44 -0.33 -5.27
CA CYS A 24 2.19 0.91 -5.14
C CYS A 24 2.32 1.32 -3.67
N ILE A 25 3.52 1.74 -3.26
CA ILE A 25 3.72 2.47 -2.01
C ILE A 25 3.15 3.86 -2.18
N LEU A 26 2.26 4.23 -1.28
CA LEU A 26 1.72 5.56 -1.15
C LEU A 26 2.34 6.30 0.02
N GLU A 27 2.50 7.60 -0.14
CA GLU A 27 2.84 8.54 0.94
C GLU A 27 1.60 9.36 1.32
N ILE A 28 1.30 9.41 2.61
CA ILE A 28 0.22 10.23 3.18
C ILE A 28 0.64 11.70 3.14
N ARG A 29 -0.10 12.52 2.39
CA ARG A 29 0.05 13.97 2.32
C ARG A 29 -0.74 14.66 3.42
N ASN A 30 -1.99 14.22 3.62
CA ASN A 30 -2.88 14.77 4.62
C ASN A 30 -3.85 13.69 5.14
N VAL A 31 -4.39 13.90 6.34
CA VAL A 31 -5.50 13.11 6.87
C VAL A 31 -6.53 14.05 7.46
N GLU A 32 -7.76 13.96 6.97
CA GLU A 32 -8.92 14.65 7.53
C GLU A 32 -9.76 13.67 8.33
N PHE A 33 -10.09 14.04 9.57
CA PHE A 33 -10.92 13.24 10.46
C PHE A 33 -12.29 13.90 10.62
N PHE A 34 -13.34 13.12 10.46
CA PHE A 34 -14.72 13.56 10.59
C PHE A 34 -15.26 13.18 11.98
N ALA A 35 -16.22 13.96 12.49
CA ALA A 35 -16.78 13.76 13.82
C ALA A 35 -17.54 12.43 13.99
N ASP A 36 -17.91 11.79 12.89
CA ASP A 36 -18.56 10.46 12.87
C ASP A 36 -17.56 9.29 12.88
N GLY A 37 -16.26 9.57 13.07
CA GLY A 37 -15.21 8.57 13.14
C GLY A 37 -14.64 8.14 11.79
N ARG A 38 -15.11 8.70 10.68
CA ARG A 38 -14.50 8.49 9.36
C ARG A 38 -13.21 9.30 9.21
N SER A 39 -12.36 8.87 8.29
CA SER A 39 -11.21 9.66 7.85
C SER A 39 -11.05 9.60 6.34
N VAL A 40 -10.52 10.68 5.78
CA VAL A 40 -10.07 10.75 4.37
C VAL A 40 -8.56 10.91 4.40
N VAL A 41 -7.87 9.99 3.73
CA VAL A 41 -6.41 10.01 3.59
C VAL A 41 -6.07 10.48 2.19
N ASP A 42 -5.49 11.67 2.10
CA ASP A 42 -4.89 12.15 0.85
C ASP A 42 -3.50 11.55 0.71
N SER A 43 -3.24 10.93 -0.44
CA SER A 43 -2.01 10.18 -0.66
C SER A 43 -1.53 10.25 -2.11
N ILE A 44 -0.22 10.13 -2.28
CA ILE A 44 0.41 10.13 -3.60
C ILE A 44 1.22 8.84 -3.80
N GLY A 45 1.13 8.25 -4.99
CA GLY A 45 1.95 7.10 -5.37
C GLY A 45 3.43 7.46 -5.48
N LYS A 46 4.30 6.64 -4.89
CA LYS A 46 5.76 6.86 -4.86
C LYS A 46 6.53 5.81 -5.66
N ARG A 47 6.30 4.52 -5.40
CA ARG A 47 7.07 3.41 -5.98
C ARG A 47 6.20 2.19 -6.20
N ARG A 48 6.35 1.55 -7.35
CA ARG A 48 5.68 0.27 -7.65
C ARG A 48 6.44 -0.88 -7.01
N PHE A 49 5.72 -1.94 -6.67
CA PHE A 49 6.30 -3.15 -6.12
C PHE A 49 5.59 -4.40 -6.63
N LYS A 50 6.29 -5.52 -6.53
CA LYS A 50 5.77 -6.87 -6.66
C LYS A 50 5.70 -7.51 -5.27
N VAL A 51 4.60 -8.21 -4.98
CA VAL A 51 4.43 -9.00 -3.76
C VAL A 51 5.22 -10.30 -3.91
N ILE A 52 6.06 -10.58 -2.91
CA ILE A 52 6.82 -11.82 -2.78
C ILE A 52 6.05 -12.82 -1.91
N GLN A 53 5.42 -12.33 -0.82
CA GLN A 53 4.64 -13.15 0.08
C GLN A 53 3.46 -12.36 0.65
N HIS A 54 2.26 -12.94 0.56
CA HIS A 54 1.06 -12.45 1.23
C HIS A 54 1.01 -12.90 2.68
N SER A 55 0.59 -12.04 3.58
CA SER A 55 0.42 -12.34 5.01
C SER A 55 -0.69 -11.49 5.62
N GLN A 56 -0.99 -11.75 6.90
CA GLN A 56 -1.96 -10.99 7.67
C GLN A 56 -1.46 -10.84 9.11
N ARG A 57 -1.66 -9.66 9.69
CA ARG A 57 -1.37 -9.39 11.10
C ARG A 57 -2.47 -8.53 11.70
N ASP A 58 -3.09 -9.02 12.77
CA ASP A 58 -4.15 -8.32 13.51
C ASP A 58 -5.32 -7.84 12.62
N GLY A 59 -5.68 -8.65 11.62
CA GLY A 59 -6.74 -8.34 10.66
C GLY A 59 -6.29 -7.50 9.45
N TYR A 60 -5.08 -6.93 9.46
CA TYR A 60 -4.52 -6.16 8.36
C TYR A 60 -3.72 -7.04 7.40
N ASN A 61 -3.93 -6.83 6.09
CA ASN A 61 -3.10 -7.44 5.07
C ASN A 61 -1.68 -6.89 5.15
N THR A 62 -0.69 -7.78 5.14
CA THR A 62 0.73 -7.45 5.08
C THR A 62 1.38 -8.21 3.94
N ALA A 63 2.53 -7.72 3.47
CA ALA A 63 3.25 -8.34 2.38
C ALA A 63 4.75 -8.09 2.48
N ASP A 64 5.54 -9.11 2.16
CA ASP A 64 6.92 -8.92 1.75
C ASP A 64 6.94 -8.53 0.28
N ILE A 65 7.70 -7.49 -0.07
CA ILE A 65 7.66 -6.88 -1.40
C ILE A 65 9.05 -6.65 -1.98
N GLU A 66 9.12 -6.59 -3.30
CA GLU A 66 10.30 -6.14 -4.06
C GLU A 66 9.93 -4.92 -4.91
N TYR A 67 10.76 -3.87 -4.87
CA TYR A 67 10.53 -2.67 -5.66
C TYR A 67 10.81 -2.89 -7.15
N ILE A 68 9.97 -2.29 -7.98
CA ILE A 68 10.11 -2.33 -9.43
C ILE A 68 10.80 -1.04 -9.88
N GLU A 69 11.93 -1.20 -10.57
CA GLU A 69 12.66 -0.11 -11.20
C GLU A 69 12.32 -0.03 -12.69
N ASP A 70 12.21 1.19 -13.21
CA ASP A 70 11.94 1.41 -14.63
C ASP A 70 13.16 1.05 -15.49
N GLN A 71 12.91 0.29 -16.55
CA GLN A 71 13.92 0.05 -17.58
C GLN A 71 13.97 1.25 -18.51
N LYS A 72 15.14 1.88 -18.62
CA LYS A 72 15.38 2.88 -19.66
C LYS A 72 15.35 2.20 -21.02
N VAL A 73 14.56 2.74 -21.93
CA VAL A 73 14.62 2.37 -23.34
C VAL A 73 15.79 3.15 -23.95
N ASN A 74 16.78 2.43 -24.47
CA ASN A 74 17.92 3.00 -25.20
C ASN A 74 17.55 3.25 -26.67
#